data_AF-A0A358XPT6-F1
#
_entry.id   AF-A0A358XPT6-F1
#
_cell.length_a   1.000
_cell.length_b   1.000
_cell.length_c   1.000
_cell.angle_alpha   90.00
_cell.angle_beta   90.00
_cell.angle_gamma   90.00
#
_symmetry.space_group_name_H-M   'P 1'
#
loop_
_entity.id
_entity.type
_entity.pdbx_description
1 polymer ?
#
loop_
_entity_poly.entity_id
_entity_poly.type
_entity_poly.pdbx_seq_one_letter_code
_entity_poly.pdbx_strand_id
1 'polypeptide(L)'
;MDGIQFIQEVKKHYPAIKIIVLSMEDNIQIVQEVLNLGADGYLSKDSNVEEILFGIQQVKRGQQYISAALSIDLIRNLSKYAQLDIDRTAIMARYDISERELSVLEL
;
A
#
# COMPACT_ATOMS: atom_id res chain seq x y z
N MET A 1 9.43 -1.23 -20.10
CA MET A 1 9.35 -1.73 -18.72
C MET A 1 9.24 -0.52 -17.82
N ASP A 2 8.11 -0.38 -17.14
CA ASP A 2 7.92 0.64 -16.10
C ASP A 2 8.31 0.07 -14.72
N GLY A 3 8.23 0.91 -13.67
CA GLY A 3 8.59 0.50 -12.31
C GLY A 3 7.70 -0.61 -11.73
N ILE A 4 6.42 -0.62 -12.09
CA ILE A 4 5.42 -1.59 -11.60
C ILE A 4 5.73 -2.98 -12.19
N GLN A 5 5.91 -3.05 -13.51
CA GLN A 5 6.32 -4.27 -14.21
C GLN A 5 7.68 -4.77 -13.71
N PHE A 6 8.60 -3.87 -13.41
CA PHE A 6 9.90 -4.22 -12.82
C PHE A 6 9.76 -4.94 -11.48
N ILE A 7 8.94 -4.42 -10.57
CA ILE A 7 8.70 -5.04 -9.26
C ILE A 7 8.16 -6.45 -9.43
N GLN A 8 7.12 -6.60 -10.26
CA GLN A 8 6.48 -7.90 -10.54
C GLN A 8 7.50 -8.92 -11.07
N GLU A 9 8.26 -8.54 -12.09
CA GLU A 9 9.17 -9.46 -12.76
C GLU A 9 10.35 -9.85 -11.87
N VAL A 10 10.90 -8.89 -11.12
CA VAL A 10 12.00 -9.16 -10.18
C VAL A 10 11.51 -10.02 -9.02
N LYS A 11 10.35 -9.73 -8.43
CA LYS A 11 9.85 -10.53 -7.30
C LYS A 11 9.45 -11.95 -7.71
N LYS A 12 8.99 -12.12 -8.95
CA LYS A 12 8.70 -13.44 -9.54
C LYS A 12 9.96 -14.29 -9.72
N HIS A 13 11.06 -13.72 -10.23
CA HIS A 13 12.28 -14.48 -10.53
C HIS A 13 13.31 -14.50 -9.39
N TYR A 14 13.30 -13.47 -8.55
CA TYR A 14 14.28 -13.21 -7.49
C TYR A 14 13.58 -12.70 -6.20
N PRO A 15 12.75 -13.53 -5.55
CA PRO A 15 11.91 -13.10 -4.41
C PRO A 15 12.70 -12.55 -3.21
N ALA A 16 13.97 -12.92 -3.07
CA ALA A 16 14.85 -12.44 -2.01
C ALA A 16 15.41 -11.02 -2.26
N ILE A 17 15.37 -10.51 -3.51
CA ILE A 17 15.87 -9.16 -3.81
C ILE A 17 14.97 -8.14 -3.12
N LYS A 18 15.61 -7.21 -2.42
CA LYS A 18 14.95 -6.09 -1.76
C LYS A 18 14.74 -4.95 -2.74
N ILE A 19 13.52 -4.41 -2.76
CA ILE A 19 13.15 -3.33 -3.68
C ILE A 19 12.64 -2.14 -2.88
N ILE A 20 13.20 -0.97 -3.14
CA ILE A 20 12.72 0.30 -2.63
C ILE A 20 12.33 1.17 -3.82
N VAL A 21 11.12 1.70 -3.80
CA VAL A 21 10.62 2.65 -4.79
C VAL A 21 10.94 4.05 -4.31
N LEU A 22 11.49 4.87 -5.20
CA LEU A 22 11.68 6.30 -5.01
C LEU A 22 10.73 7.02 -5.96
N SER A 23 9.84 7.88 -5.44
CA SER A 23 8.89 8.64 -6.27
C SER A 23 8.71 10.08 -5.80
N MET A 24 8.36 10.96 -6.75
CA MET A 24 7.84 12.30 -6.45
C MET A 24 6.31 12.29 -6.27
N GLU A 25 5.67 11.17 -6.60
CA GLU A 25 4.23 11.02 -6.57
C GLU A 25 3.80 10.34 -5.27
N ASP A 26 3.07 11.07 -4.45
CA ASP A 26 2.56 10.60 -3.15
C ASP A 26 1.13 10.03 -3.26
N ASN A 27 0.77 9.58 -4.47
CA ASN A 27 -0.52 8.97 -4.74
C ASN A 27 -0.65 7.65 -3.98
N ILE A 28 -1.54 7.63 -3.00
CA ILE A 28 -1.74 6.48 -2.10
C ILE A 28 -2.10 5.21 -2.85
N GLN A 29 -2.87 5.29 -3.93
CA GLN A 29 -3.22 4.13 -4.72
C GLN A 29 -1.98 3.48 -5.33
N ILE A 30 -1.05 4.29 -5.84
CA ILE A 30 0.22 3.80 -6.41
C ILE A 30 1.10 3.20 -5.31
N VAL A 31 1.20 3.87 -4.15
CA VAL A 31 1.97 3.36 -3.01
C VAL A 31 1.45 1.99 -2.57
N GLN A 32 0.13 1.85 -2.43
CA GLN A 32 -0.50 0.58 -2.09
C GLN A 32 -0.24 -0.48 -3.16
N GLU A 33 -0.39 -0.13 -4.44
CA GLU A 33 -0.15 -1.05 -5.55
C GLU A 33 1.29 -1.60 -5.52
N VAL A 34 2.30 -0.74 -5.45
CA VAL A 34 3.70 -1.21 -5.48
C VAL A 34 4.08 -2.04 -4.25
N LEU A 35 3.52 -1.72 -3.08
CA LEU A 35 3.71 -2.53 -1.87
C LEU A 35 3.03 -3.90 -2.00
N ASN A 36 1.82 -3.96 -2.55
CA ASN A 36 1.12 -5.22 -2.82
C ASN A 36 1.86 -6.11 -3.83
N LEU A 37 2.59 -5.50 -4.78
CA LEU A 37 3.44 -6.21 -5.72
C LEU A 37 4.75 -6.71 -5.10
N GLY A 38 4.99 -6.41 -3.83
CA GLY A 38 6.10 -6.95 -3.05
C GLY A 38 7.28 -5.98 -2.90
N ALA A 39 7.13 -4.70 -3.20
CA ALA A 39 8.13 -3.72 -2.81
C ALA A 39 8.34 -3.73 -1.28
N ASP A 40 9.60 -3.65 -0.85
CA ASP A 40 9.97 -3.66 0.56
C ASP A 40 9.99 -2.24 1.14
N GLY A 41 10.02 -1.21 0.30
CA GLY A 41 9.84 0.16 0.79
C GLY A 41 9.45 1.17 -0.27
N TYR A 42 8.97 2.32 0.22
CA TYR A 42 8.60 3.48 -0.57
C TYR A 42 9.14 4.76 0.07
N LEU A 43 9.89 5.52 -0.68
CA LEU A 43 10.54 6.75 -0.24
C LEU A 43 10.16 7.89 -1.19
N SER A 44 9.99 9.08 -0.63
CA SER A 44 9.87 10.27 -1.47
C SER A 44 11.24 10.57 -2.10
N LYS A 45 11.26 11.01 -3.36
CA LYS A 45 12.50 11.47 -4.02
C LYS A 45 13.02 12.77 -3.41
N ASP A 46 12.18 13.51 -2.69
CA ASP A 46 12.57 14.71 -1.94
C ASP A 46 13.08 14.39 -0.53
N SER A 47 13.04 13.10 -0.12
CA SER A 47 13.63 12.66 1.15
C SER A 47 15.10 13.04 1.21
N ASN A 48 15.53 13.51 2.37
CA ASN A 48 16.94 13.78 2.60
C ASN A 48 17.75 12.46 2.60
N VAL A 49 19.07 12.58 2.41
CA VAL A 49 19.98 11.43 2.31
C VAL A 49 19.93 10.54 3.55
N GLU A 50 19.73 11.13 4.74
CA GLU A 50 19.67 10.43 6.02
C GLU A 50 18.44 9.53 6.12
N GLU A 51 17.28 10.01 5.67
CA GLU A 51 16.02 9.24 5.60
C GLU A 51 16.14 8.11 4.58
N ILE A 52 16.74 8.36 3.42
CA ILE A 52 16.98 7.32 2.41
C ILE A 52 17.87 6.22 2.98
N LEU A 53 18.99 6.60 3.62
CA LEU A 53 19.91 5.65 4.24
C LEU A 53 19.21 4.84 5.34
N PHE A 54 18.40 5.50 6.16
CA PHE A 54 17.60 4.84 7.17
C PHE A 54 16.64 3.81 6.53
N GLY A 55 15.88 4.20 5.51
CA GLY A 55 14.97 3.31 4.80
C GLY A 55 15.67 2.07 4.23
N ILE A 56 16.85 2.25 3.63
CA ILE A 56 17.68 1.13 3.14
C ILE A 56 18.08 0.19 4.27
N GLN A 57 18.52 0.72 5.42
CA GLN A 57 18.91 -0.11 6.56
C GLN A 57 17.73 -0.92 7.13
N GLN A 58 16.54 -0.32 7.17
CA GLN A 58 15.31 -0.97 7.63
C GLN A 58 14.90 -2.10 6.70
N VAL A 59 14.89 -1.84 5.39
CA VAL A 59 14.60 -2.86 4.36
C VAL A 59 15.61 -3.99 4.36
N LYS A 60 16.89 -3.68 4.55
CA LYS A 60 17.94 -4.70 4.70
C LYS A 60 17.71 -5.62 5.91
N ARG A 61 17.10 -5.11 6.99
CA ARG A 61 16.71 -5.90 8.17
C ARG A 61 15.43 -6.71 7.96
N GLY A 62 14.84 -6.67 6.77
CA GLY A 62 13.60 -7.36 6.44
C GLY A 62 12.34 -6.61 6.89
N GLN A 63 12.47 -5.36 7.31
CA GLN A 63 11.32 -4.51 7.66
C GLN A 63 10.83 -3.77 6.44
N GLN A 64 9.51 -3.55 6.34
CA GLN A 64 8.99 -2.62 5.36
C GLN A 64 9.23 -1.18 5.82
N TYR A 65 9.53 -0.29 4.88
CA TYR A 65 9.73 1.12 5.20
C TYR A 65 8.97 2.05 4.27
N ILE A 66 8.28 3.03 4.86
CA ILE A 66 7.65 4.13 4.15
C ILE A 66 8.17 5.43 4.77
N SER A 67 8.52 6.42 3.95
CA SER A 67 8.95 7.73 4.45
C SER A 67 7.93 8.33 5.42
N ALA A 68 8.41 9.11 6.39
CA ALA A 68 7.56 9.60 7.47
C ALA A 68 6.44 10.52 6.96
N ALA A 69 6.76 11.39 6.00
CA ALA A 69 5.81 12.30 5.38
C ALA A 69 4.65 11.54 4.71
N LEU A 70 4.97 10.55 3.88
CA LEU A 70 3.99 9.73 3.18
C LEU A 70 3.14 8.89 4.14
N SER A 71 3.77 8.38 5.21
CA SER A 71 3.07 7.57 6.24
C SER A 71 1.96 8.36 6.92
N ILE A 72 2.19 9.65 7.21
CA ILE A 72 1.16 10.52 7.81
C ILE A 72 -0.02 10.71 6.86
N ASP A 73 0.25 10.92 5.57
CA ASP A 73 -0.80 11.11 4.57
C ASP A 73 -1.60 9.84 4.30
N LEU A 74 -0.93 8.68 4.30
CA LEU A 74 -1.58 7.36 4.28
C LEU A 74 -2.55 7.19 5.46
N ILE A 75 -2.10 7.47 6.68
CA ILE A 75 -2.93 7.34 7.89
C ILE A 75 -4.13 8.29 7.83
N ARG A 76 -3.94 9.54 7.39
CA ARG A 76 -5.03 10.52 7.27
C ARG A 76 -6.08 10.13 6.22
N ASN A 77 -5.70 9.41 5.18
CA ASN A 77 -6.65 8.93 4.18
C ASN A 77 -7.28 7.60 4.60
N LEU A 78 -6.56 6.72 5.29
CA LEU A 78 -7.14 5.51 5.89
C LEU A 78 -8.27 5.83 6.87
N SER A 79 -8.16 6.90 7.66
CA SER A 79 -9.27 7.31 8.53
C SER A 79 -10.52 7.79 7.76
N LYS A 80 -10.35 8.29 6.52
CA LYS A 80 -11.48 8.57 5.62
C LYS A 80 -12.10 7.28 5.07
N TYR A 81 -11.28 6.29 4.71
CA TYR A 81 -11.76 4.98 4.25
C TYR A 81 -12.40 4.15 5.37
N ALA A 82 -11.91 4.26 6.61
CA ALA A 82 -12.53 3.65 7.79
C ALA A 82 -13.90 4.29 8.14
N GLN A 83 -14.18 5.47 7.60
CA GLN A 83 -15.49 6.15 7.67
C GLN A 83 -16.34 5.92 6.43
N LEU A 84 -15.94 5.04 5.50
CA LEU A 84 -16.92 4.46 4.57
C LEU A 84 -17.84 3.58 5.40
N ASP A 85 -18.90 4.20 5.94
CA ASP A 85 -20.14 3.50 6.26
C ASP A 85 -20.44 2.63 5.04
N ILE A 86 -20.21 1.33 5.20
CA ILE A 86 -20.70 0.34 4.26
C ILE A 86 -22.21 0.57 4.25
N ASP A 87 -22.72 1.21 3.20
CA ASP A 87 -24.14 1.42 3.06
C ASP A 87 -24.78 0.06 2.82
N ARG A 88 -25.15 -0.58 3.93
CA ARG A 88 -25.76 -1.90 3.98
C ARG A 88 -26.97 -1.95 3.07
N THR A 89 -27.71 -0.85 3.00
CA THR A 89 -28.87 -0.69 2.13
C THR A 89 -28.47 -0.81 0.65
N ALA A 90 -27.40 -0.12 0.24
CA ALA A 90 -26.91 -0.18 -1.13
C ALA A 90 -26.36 -1.56 -1.51
N ILE A 91 -25.69 -2.25 -0.58
CA ILE A 91 -25.17 -3.61 -0.81
C ILE A 91 -26.32 -4.62 -0.91
N MET A 92 -27.27 -4.57 0.02
CA MET A 92 -28.46 -5.43 0.01
C MET A 92 -29.26 -5.25 -1.27
N ALA A 93 -29.49 -4.00 -1.70
CA ALA A 93 -30.22 -3.71 -2.93
C ALA A 93 -29.47 -4.14 -4.20
N ARG A 94 -28.13 -4.04 -4.22
CA ARG A 94 -27.32 -4.40 -5.40
C ARG A 94 -27.21 -5.89 -5.64
N TYR A 95 -27.10 -6.67 -4.56
CA TYR A 95 -26.92 -8.12 -4.64
C TYR A 95 -28.20 -8.91 -4.33
N ASP A 96 -29.31 -8.22 -4.06
CA ASP A 96 -30.59 -8.80 -3.65
C ASP A 96 -30.44 -9.77 -2.47
N ILE A 97 -29.58 -9.39 -1.52
CA ILE A 97 -29.26 -10.21 -0.35
C ILE A 97 -30.04 -9.70 0.86
N SER A 98 -30.53 -10.64 1.65
CA SER A 98 -31.19 -10.35 2.92
C SER A 98 -30.20 -9.90 3.99
N GLU A 99 -30.73 -9.26 5.04
CA GLU A 99 -29.94 -8.78 6.18
C GLU A 99 -29.20 -9.94 6.87
N ARG A 100 -29.80 -11.13 6.89
CA ARG A 100 -29.16 -12.36 7.40
C ARG A 100 -27.99 -12.82 6.55
N GLU A 101 -28.12 -12.79 5.23
CA GLU A 101 -27.05 -13.20 4.31
C GLU A 101 -25.87 -12.22 4.37
N LEU A 102 -26.16 -10.91 4.49
CA LEU A 102 -25.13 -9.90 4.70
C LEU A 102 -24.36 -10.14 6.02
N SER A 103 -25.08 -10.46 7.10
CA SER A 103 -24.46 -10.73 8.41
C SER A 103 -23.51 -11.93 8.40
N VAL A 104 -23.74 -12.91 7.51
CA VAL A 104 -22.88 -14.09 7.35
C VAL A 104 -21.58 -13.75 6.60
N LEU A 105 -21.61 -12.77 5.70
CA LEU A 105 -20.45 -12.34 4.90
C LEU A 105 -19.44 -11.49 5.70
N GLU A 106 -19.85 -10.95 6.84
CA GLU A 106 -19.02 -10.10 7.72
C GLU A 106 -18.26 -10.89 8.81
N LEU A 107 -18.45 -12.22 8.89
CA LEU A 107 -17.74 -13.16 9.78
C LEU A 107 -16.51 -13.77 9.11
#